data_AF-A0A3S4KHL8-F1
#
_entry.id   AF-A0A3S4KHL8-F1
#
_cell.length_a   1.000
_cell.length_b   1.000
_cell.length_c   1.000
_cell.angle_alpha   90.00
_cell.angle_beta   90.00
_cell.angle_gamma   90.00
#
_symmetry.space_group_name_H-M   'P 1'
#
loop_
_entity.id
_entity.type
_entity.pdbx_description
1 polymer ?
#
loop_
_entity_poly.entity_id
_entity_poly.type
_entity_poly.pdbx_seq_one_letter_code
_entity_poly.pdbx_strand_id
1 'polypeptide(L)' 'MILRALDKLIVKPNAVNGELSEDDIQLFPLLRNLTLVAGINWPSRVADYRDNMAKQTQINLLSSMAI' A
#
# COMPACT_ATOMS: atom_id res chain seq x y z
N MET A 1 0.41 14.42 -3.42
CA MET A 1 -0.59 15.01 -2.49
C MET A 1 -1.56 13.94 -1.96
N ILE A 2 -2.17 13.12 -2.82
CA ILE A 2 -3.17 12.10 -2.45
C ILE A 2 -2.65 11.06 -1.44
N LEU A 3 -1.45 10.49 -1.65
CA LEU A 3 -0.89 9.49 -0.72
C LEU A 3 -0.69 10.03 0.70
N ARG A 4 -0.40 11.33 0.86
CA ARG A 4 -0.26 11.96 2.18
C ARG A 4 -1.59 12.11 2.92
N ALA A 5 -2.70 12.20 2.18
CA ALA A 5 -4.03 12.17 2.78
C ALA A 5 -4.35 10.73 3.23
N LEU A 6 -4.09 9.74 2.36
CA LEU A 6 -4.27 8.32 2.67
C LEU A 6 -3.45 7.88 3.89
N ASP A 7 -2.21 8.35 4.02
CA ASP A 7 -1.34 8.04 5.16
C ASP A 7 -2.03 8.23 6.51
N LYS A 8 -2.78 9.34 6.65
CA LYS A 8 -3.51 9.68 7.88
C LYS A 8 -4.74 8.80 8.12
N LEU A 9 -5.25 8.15 7.08
CA LEU A 9 -6.45 7.30 7.16
C LEU A 9 -6.10 5.84 7.46
N ILE A 10 -4.89 5.38 7.14
CA ILE A 10 -4.45 4.01 7.44
C ILE A 10 -4.34 3.85 8.95
N VAL A 11 -5.17 3.01 9.54
CA VAL A 11 -5.20 2.72 10.99
C VAL A 11 -4.09 1.73 11.37
N LYS A 12 -3.94 0.62 10.64
CA LYS A 12 -2.89 -0.39 10.87
C LYS A 12 -2.28 -0.92 9.55
N PRO A 13 -1.02 -1.41 9.57
CA PRO A 13 -0.38 -1.96 8.36
C PRO A 13 -1.03 -3.22 7.79
N ASN A 14 -1.83 -3.95 8.57
CA ASN A 14 -2.52 -5.17 8.16
C ASN A 14 -4.03 -4.99 7.93
N ALA A 15 -4.53 -3.76 8.09
CA ALA A 15 -5.93 -3.41 7.92
C ALA A 15 -6.09 -1.89 7.88
N VAL A 16 -6.52 -1.35 6.74
CA VAL A 16 -6.64 0.09 6.52
C VAL A 16 -7.57 0.74 7.55
N ASN A 17 -8.66 0.07 7.94
CA ASN A 17 -9.62 0.57 8.93
C ASN A 17 -9.45 -0.07 10.32
N GLY A 18 -8.38 -0.83 10.54
CA GLY A 18 -8.06 -1.47 11.83
C GLY A 18 -8.48 -2.95 11.95
N GLU A 19 -9.43 -3.38 11.10
CA GLU A 19 -9.82 -4.78 10.85
C GLU A 19 -9.88 -5.02 9.33
N LEU A 20 -9.57 -6.25 8.90
CA LEU A 20 -9.52 -6.60 7.48
C LEU A 20 -10.91 -6.45 6.84
N SER A 21 -11.02 -5.66 5.78
CA SER A 21 -12.28 -5.44 5.07
C SER A 21 -12.11 -5.39 3.55
N GLU A 22 -13.22 -5.21 2.82
CA GLU A 22 -13.19 -5.03 1.37
C GLU A 22 -12.34 -3.83 0.92
N ASP A 23 -12.20 -2.82 1.77
CA ASP A 23 -11.33 -1.67 1.49
C ASP A 23 -9.88 -2.11 1.32
N ASP A 24 -9.42 -3.11 2.06
CA ASP A 24 -8.08 -3.68 1.90
C ASP A 24 -7.92 -4.44 0.57
N ILE A 25 -8.98 -5.12 0.14
CA ILE A 25 -9.03 -5.85 -1.13
C ILE A 25 -8.96 -4.88 -2.31
N GLN A 26 -9.56 -3.70 -2.20
CA GLN A 26 -9.51 -2.67 -3.24
C GLN A 26 -8.21 -1.85 -3.19
N LEU A 27 -7.76 -1.49 -1.98
CA LEU A 27 -6.63 -0.58 -1.80
C LEU A 27 -5.29 -1.25 -2.13
N PHE A 28 -5.06 -2.48 -1.67
CA PHE A 28 -3.76 -3.13 -1.86
C PHE A 28 -3.37 -3.28 -3.34
N PRO A 29 -4.23 -3.77 -4.26
CA PRO A 29 -3.90 -3.86 -5.68
C PRO A 29 -3.51 -2.52 -6.30
N LEU A 30 -4.17 -1.43 -5.90
CA LEU A 30 -3.86 -0.08 -6.38
C LEU A 30 -2.45 0.35 -5.94
N LEU A 31 -2.12 0.19 -4.66
CA LEU A 31 -0.79 0.53 -4.13
C LEU A 31 0.30 -0.37 -4.71
N ARG A 32 0.00 -1.65 -4.92
CA ARG A 32 0.91 -2.61 -5.56
C ARG A 32 1.20 -2.21 -6.99
N ASN A 33 0.20 -1.83 -7.79
CA ASN A 33 0.43 -1.38 -9.16
C ASN A 33 1.20 -0.05 -9.21
N LEU A 34 0.95 0.86 -8.27
CA LEU A 34 1.71 2.11 -8.15
C LEU A 34 3.22 1.87 -7.90
N THR A 35 3.63 0.72 -7.35
CA THR A 35 5.07 0.42 -7.21
C THR A 35 5.82 0.27 -8.53
N LEU A 36 5.11 0.15 -9.66
CA LEU A 36 5.71 0.16 -11.00
C LEU A 36 6.14 1.57 -11.44
N VAL A 37 5.66 2.63 -10.79
CA VAL A 37 5.98 4.01 -11.15
C VAL A 37 7.16 4.49 -10.31
N ALA A 38 8.28 4.77 -10.96
CA ALA A 38 9.48 5.28 -10.28
C ALA A 38 9.27 6.70 -9.73
N GLY A 39 10.04 7.07 -8.70
CA GLY A 39 10.04 8.43 -8.14
C GLY A 39 8.85 8.79 -7.23
N ILE A 40 7.94 7.85 -6.92
CA ILE A 40 6.89 8.08 -5.93
C ILE A 40 7.50 8.29 -4.55
N ASN A 41 7.15 9.41 -3.91
CA ASN A 41 7.42 9.63 -2.49
C ASN A 41 6.33 8.96 -1.65
N TRP A 42 6.67 7.83 -1.03
CA TRP A 42 5.78 7.03 -0.20
C TRP A 42 5.77 7.53 1.25
N PRO A 43 4.62 7.98 1.77
CA PRO A 43 4.46 8.20 3.20
C PRO A 43 4.61 6.90 3.99
N SER A 44 5.07 6.99 5.25
CA SER A 44 5.50 5.82 6.02
C SER A 44 4.38 4.81 6.25
N ARG A 45 3.17 5.23 6.63
CA ARG A 45 2.05 4.30 6.92
C ARG A 45 1.57 3.63 5.64
N VAL A 46 1.62 4.34 4.51
CA VAL A 46 1.30 3.78 3.20
C VAL A 46 2.34 2.73 2.78
N ALA A 47 3.63 3.01 2.98
CA ALA A 47 4.70 2.05 2.70
C ALA A 47 4.59 0.80 3.59
N ASP A 48 4.41 0.99 4.89
CA ASP A 48 4.27 -0.09 5.87
C ASP A 48 3.06 -0.98 5.56
N TYR A 49 1.91 -0.37 5.25
CA TYR A 49 0.71 -1.08 4.84
C TYR A 49 0.94 -1.91 3.57
N ARG A 50 1.47 -1.28 2.52
CA ARG A 50 1.75 -1.93 1.24
C ARG A 50 2.69 -3.13 1.42
N ASP A 51 3.79 -2.93 2.14
CA ASP A 51 4.82 -3.96 2.32
C ASP A 51 4.34 -5.10 3.22
N ASN A 52 3.54 -4.79 4.24
CA ASN A 52 2.92 -5.80 5.09
C ASN A 52 1.88 -6.62 4.32
N MET A 53 0.98 -5.98 3.57
CA MET A 53 -0.03 -6.67 2.77
C MET A 53 0.58 -7.54 1.67
N ALA A 54 1.66 -7.09 1.03
CA ALA A 54 2.42 -7.91 0.07
C ALA A 54 2.97 -9.19 0.71
N LYS A 55 3.54 -9.09 1.93
CA LYS A 55 4.01 -10.26 2.70
C LYS A 55 2.86 -11.18 3.10
N GLN A 56 1.75 -10.64 3.59
CA GLN A 56 0.61 -11.45 4.06
C GLN A 56 -0.08 -12.20 2.92
N THR A 57 -0.27 -11.53 1.78
CA THR A 57 -0.91 -12.11 0.60
C THR A 57 0.03 -12.94 -0.28
N GLN A 58 1.34 -12.93 0.02
CA GLN A 58 2.39 -13.55 -0.80
C GLN A 58 2.39 -13.02 -2.25
N ILE A 59 2.01 -11.75 -2.43
CA ILE A 59 1.98 -11.08 -3.73
C ILE A 59 3.16 -10.12 -3.81
N ASN A 60 4.02 -10.34 -4.80
CA ASN A 60 5.19 -9.50 -5.03
C ASN A 60 4.79 -8.07 -5.48
N LEU A 61 5.52 -7.10 -4.95
CA LEU A 61 5.54 -5.72 -5.44
C LEU A 61 6.30 -5.64 -6.77
N LEU A 62 6.09 -4.55 -7.50
CA LEU A 62 6.65 -4.31 -8.83
C LEU A 62 7.89 -3.39 -8.79
N SER A 63 8.35 -3.00 -7.60
CA SER A 63 9.40 -2.00 -7.40
C SER A 63 10.71 -2.32 -8.13
N SER A 64 11.05 -3.60 -8.35
CA SER A 64 12.26 -4.02 -9.08
C SER A 64 12.18 -3.79 -10.59
N MET A 65 10.97 -3.56 -11.12
CA MET A 65 10.69 -3.30 -12.53
C MET A 65 10.18 -1.87 -12.76
N ALA A 66 10.30 -1.00 -11.75
CA ALA A 66 9.75 0.35 -11.83
C ALA A 66 10.44 1.18 -12.93
N ILE A 67 9.64 1.94 -13.68
CA ILE A 67 10.08 2.83 -14.77
C ILE A 67 9.65 4.28 -14.53
#